data_AF-A0A9E4ZIS9-F1
#
_entry.id   AF-A0A9E4ZIS9-F1
#
_cell.length_a   1.000
_cell.length_b   1.000
_cell.length_c   1.000
_cell.angle_alpha   90.00
_cell.angle_beta   90.00
_cell.angle_gamma   90.00
#
_symmetry.space_group_name_H-M   'P 1'
#
loop_
_entity.id
_entity.type
_entity.pdbx_description
1 polymer ?
#
loop_
_entity_poly.entity_id
_entity_poly.type
_entity_poly.pdbx_seq_one_letter_code
_entity_poly.pdbx_strand_id
1 'polypeptide(L)'
;MQTFNFNTEHLIRQAQEKSMRGDHAAAVECLRKAIDMEPQHPGAFALMGDCCDYLGQHEQAIASYDQAIRIDPYHADAWFNKGMSLRSVGRDAEATQCIAKSIELYCGR
;
A
#
# COMPACT_ATOMS: atom_id res chain seq x y z
N MET A 1 -17.02 4.32 31.02
CA MET A 1 -15.77 3.67 30.59
C MET A 1 -15.80 3.64 29.07
N GLN A 2 -15.10 4.57 28.42
CA GLN A 2 -15.03 4.60 26.95
C GLN A 2 -14.24 3.39 26.49
N THR A 3 -14.91 2.37 25.97
CA THR A 3 -14.27 1.38 25.11
C THR A 3 -13.79 2.14 23.89
N PHE A 4 -12.53 2.58 23.92
CA PHE A 4 -11.83 3.02 22.72
C PHE A 4 -11.78 1.82 21.79
N ASN A 5 -12.79 1.71 20.94
CA ASN A 5 -12.79 0.82 19.80
C ASN A 5 -11.61 1.27 18.93
N PHE A 6 -10.48 0.58 19.05
CA PHE A 6 -9.42 0.65 18.06
C PHE A 6 -9.98 0.04 16.77
N ASN A 7 -10.74 0.81 16.01
CA ASN A 7 -11.19 0.39 14.70
C ASN A 7 -10.00 0.49 13.74
N THR A 8 -9.76 -0.55 12.94
CA THR A 8 -8.78 -0.57 11.86
C THR A 8 -8.83 0.70 11.01
N GLU A 9 -10.04 1.15 10.68
CA GLU A 9 -10.28 2.39 9.93
C GLU A 9 -9.71 3.64 10.59
N HIS A 10 -9.76 3.74 11.94
CA HIS A 10 -9.20 4.89 12.65
C HIS A 10 -7.67 4.93 12.52
N LEU A 11 -7.02 3.77 12.62
CA LEU A 11 -5.56 3.65 12.44
C LEU A 11 -5.15 3.96 11.00
N ILE A 12 -5.93 3.52 10.01
CA ILE A 12 -5.69 3.83 8.59
C ILE A 12 -5.83 5.35 8.36
N ARG A 13 -6.90 5.99 8.86
CA ARG A 13 -7.07 7.45 8.75
C ARG A 13 -5.93 8.20 9.44
N GLN A 14 -5.52 7.75 10.62
CA GLN A 14 -4.39 8.34 11.33
C GLN A 14 -3.08 8.20 10.53
N ALA A 15 -2.85 7.05 9.90
CA ALA A 15 -1.69 6.84 9.04
C ALA A 15 -1.72 7.75 7.81
N GLN A 16 -2.89 7.96 7.19
CA GLN A 16 -3.05 8.90 6.07
C GLN A 16 -2.72 10.33 6.50
N GLU A 17 -3.23 10.79 7.64
CA GLU A 17 -2.91 12.13 8.16
C GLU A 17 -1.40 12.29 8.43
N LYS A 18 -0.76 11.26 8.99
CA LYS A 18 0.69 11.27 9.22
C LYS A 18 1.47 11.28 7.91
N SER A 19 1.04 10.50 6.92
CA SER A 19 1.62 10.50 5.58
C SER A 19 1.52 11.88 4.93
N MET A 20 0.38 12.58 5.06
CA MET A 20 0.20 13.96 4.59
C MET A 20 1.12 14.97 5.30
N ARG A 21 1.47 14.72 6.57
CA ARG A 21 2.44 15.54 7.31
C ARG A 21 3.90 15.25 6.92
N GLY A 22 4.14 14.24 6.08
CA GLY A 22 5.48 13.76 5.72
C GLY A 22 6.07 12.75 6.70
N ASP A 23 5.34 12.40 7.76
CA ASP A 23 5.77 11.43 8.79
C ASP A 23 5.48 9.99 8.33
N HIS A 24 6.06 9.59 7.18
CA HIS A 24 5.81 8.27 6.58
C HIS A 24 6.24 7.11 7.49
N ALA A 25 7.32 7.26 8.27
CA ALA A 25 7.77 6.24 9.22
C ALA A 25 6.71 5.97 10.31
N ALA A 26 6.13 7.04 10.87
CA ALA A 26 5.08 6.91 11.89
C ALA A 26 3.75 6.42 11.29
N ALA A 27 3.50 6.70 10.01
CA ALA A 27 2.35 6.13 9.28
C ALA A 27 2.47 4.61 9.12
N VAL A 28 3.67 4.10 8.78
CA VAL A 28 3.93 2.65 8.69
C VAL A 28 3.67 1.96 10.02
N GLU A 29 4.06 2.54 11.16
CA GLU A 29 3.76 1.96 12.47
C GLU A 29 2.26 1.87 12.76
N CYS A 30 1.48 2.90 12.40
CA CYS A 30 0.03 2.88 12.51
C CYS A 30 -0.57 1.80 11.60
N LEU A 31 -0.06 1.64 10.38
CA LEU A 31 -0.53 0.65 9.41
C LEU A 31 -0.19 -0.78 9.83
N ARG A 32 0.99 -1.01 10.42
CA ARG A 32 1.34 -2.31 11.00
C ARG A 32 0.34 -2.74 12.07
N LYS A 33 -0.07 -1.81 12.94
CA LYS A 33 -1.12 -2.08 13.95
C LYS A 33 -2.46 -2.37 13.29
N ALA A 34 -2.83 -1.61 12.25
CA ALA A 34 -4.07 -1.85 11.51
C ALA A 34 -4.08 -3.25 10.85
N ILE A 35 -2.97 -3.65 10.23
CA ILE A 35 -2.81 -4.95 9.57
C ILE A 35 -2.82 -6.10 10.59
N ASP A 36 -2.26 -5.91 11.78
CA ASP A 36 -2.29 -6.90 12.87
C ASP A 36 -3.72 -7.17 13.35
N MET A 37 -4.57 -6.13 13.35
CA MET A 37 -5.99 -6.25 13.69
C MET A 37 -6.81 -6.84 12.54
N GLU A 38 -6.54 -6.38 11.31
CA GLU A 38 -7.28 -6.79 10.11
C GLU A 38 -6.32 -7.04 8.94
N PRO A 39 -5.83 -8.28 8.80
CA PRO A 39 -4.84 -8.63 7.78
C PRO A 39 -5.44 -8.75 6.36
N GLN A 40 -6.75 -8.51 6.20
CA GLN A 40 -7.45 -8.62 4.91
C GLN A 40 -7.88 -7.25 4.34
N HIS A 41 -7.25 -6.16 4.77
CA HIS A 41 -7.59 -4.83 4.27
C HIS A 41 -6.61 -4.38 3.15
N PRO A 42 -6.99 -4.45 1.85
CA PRO A 42 -6.06 -4.17 0.75
C PRO A 42 -5.55 -2.72 0.77
N GLY A 43 -6.41 -1.77 1.16
CA GLY A 43 -6.02 -0.36 1.26
C GLY A 43 -4.97 -0.06 2.34
N ALA A 44 -4.84 -0.92 3.37
CA ALA A 44 -3.85 -0.73 4.43
C ALA A 44 -2.46 -1.11 3.92
N PHE A 45 -2.37 -2.21 3.18
CA PHE A 45 -1.16 -2.65 2.50
C PHE A 45 -0.75 -1.69 1.38
N ALA A 46 -1.69 -1.16 0.60
CA ALA A 46 -1.40 -0.16 -0.44
C ALA A 46 -0.80 1.12 0.17
N LEU A 47 -1.41 1.68 1.21
CA LEU A 47 -0.90 2.87 1.89
C LEU A 47 0.46 2.60 2.57
N MET A 48 0.68 1.39 3.08
CA MET A 48 1.97 1.00 3.65
C MET A 48 3.04 0.95 2.58
N GLY A 49 2.69 0.42 1.39
CA GLY A 49 3.53 0.46 0.20
C GLY A 49 3.93 1.89 -0.16
N ASP A 50 2.96 2.80 -0.23
CA ASP A 50 3.21 4.20 -0.58
C ASP A 50 4.18 4.84 0.42
N CYS A 51 3.94 4.64 1.72
CA CYS A 51 4.81 5.17 2.77
C CYS A 51 6.24 4.59 2.68
N CYS A 52 6.38 3.29 2.40
CA CYS A 52 7.69 2.67 2.20
C CYS A 52 8.39 3.22 0.96
N ASP A 53 7.66 3.50 -0.12
CA ASP A 53 8.23 4.08 -1.34
C ASP A 53 8.74 5.51 -1.09
N TYR A 54 8.00 6.33 -0.35
CA TYR A 54 8.45 7.66 0.10
C TYR A 54 9.69 7.60 1.01
N LEU A 55 9.86 6.51 1.77
CA LEU A 55 11.05 6.28 2.60
C LEU A 55 12.23 5.69 1.80
N GLY A 56 12.08 5.45 0.49
CA GLY A 56 13.10 4.81 -0.36
C GLY A 56 13.24 3.30 -0.13
N GLN A 57 12.32 2.69 0.61
CA GLN A 57 12.30 1.26 0.92
C GLN A 57 11.53 0.48 -0.15
N HIS A 58 11.98 0.60 -1.40
CA HIS A 58 11.26 0.09 -2.57
C HIS A 58 10.96 -1.42 -2.51
N GLU A 59 11.87 -2.25 -1.96
CA GLU A 59 11.61 -3.69 -1.80
C GLU A 59 10.46 -3.98 -0.81
N GLN A 60 10.37 -3.22 0.27
CA GLN A 60 9.28 -3.34 1.25
C GLN A 60 7.96 -2.80 0.68
N ALA A 61 8.04 -1.75 -0.14
CA ALA A 61 6.89 -1.23 -0.88
C ALA A 61 6.32 -2.30 -1.82
N ILE A 62 7.18 -2.93 -2.63
CA ILE A 62 6.79 -4.04 -3.53
C ILE A 62 6.11 -5.17 -2.75
N ALA A 63 6.69 -5.61 -1.64
CA ALA A 63 6.11 -6.67 -0.81
C ALA A 63 4.73 -6.28 -0.25
N SER A 64 4.55 -5.01 0.10
CA SER A 64 3.26 -4.48 0.59
C SER A 64 2.22 -4.46 -0.52
N TYR A 65 2.56 -3.95 -1.71
CA TYR A 65 1.66 -3.98 -2.86
C TYR A 65 1.32 -5.41 -3.30
N ASP A 66 2.26 -6.35 -3.21
CA ASP A 66 1.98 -7.77 -3.47
C ASP A 66 0.91 -8.33 -2.54
N GLN A 67 0.92 -7.95 -1.25
CA GLN A 67 -0.15 -8.35 -0.34
C GLN A 67 -1.48 -7.66 -0.68
N ALA A 68 -1.45 -6.37 -1.02
CA ALA A 68 -2.65 -5.65 -1.45
C ALA A 68 -3.29 -6.33 -2.68
N ILE A 69 -2.49 -6.70 -3.68
CA ILE A 69 -2.91 -7.39 -4.90
C ILE A 69 -3.41 -8.81 -4.60
N ARG A 70 -2.80 -9.53 -3.65
CA ARG A 70 -3.28 -10.86 -3.25
C ARG A 70 -4.66 -10.81 -2.61
N ILE A 71 -4.94 -9.76 -1.84
CA ILE A 71 -6.23 -9.55 -1.19
C ILE A 71 -7.27 -9.05 -2.19
N ASP A 72 -6.90 -8.05 -2.99
CA ASP A 72 -7.73 -7.49 -4.06
C ASP A 72 -6.95 -7.44 -5.39
N PRO A 73 -7.09 -8.46 -6.25
CA PRO A 73 -6.42 -8.50 -7.54
C PRO A 73 -6.85 -7.40 -8.51
N TYR A 74 -7.99 -6.75 -8.24
CA TYR A 74 -8.57 -5.69 -9.07
C TYR A 74 -8.13 -4.29 -8.61
N HIS A 75 -7.27 -4.19 -7.60
CA HIS A 75 -6.75 -2.92 -7.09
C HIS A 75 -5.74 -2.31 -8.07
N ALA A 76 -6.24 -1.57 -9.06
CA ALA A 76 -5.44 -1.01 -10.15
C ALA A 76 -4.31 -0.08 -9.68
N ASP A 77 -4.53 0.70 -8.61
CA ASP A 77 -3.50 1.56 -8.01
C ASP A 77 -2.33 0.77 -7.42
N ALA A 78 -2.59 -0.39 -6.80
CA ALA A 78 -1.55 -1.23 -6.21
C ALA A 78 -0.67 -1.87 -7.30
N TRP A 79 -1.28 -2.28 -8.43
CA TRP A 79 -0.52 -2.71 -9.61
C TRP A 79 0.33 -1.60 -10.20
N PHE A 80 -0.21 -0.38 -10.30
CA PHE A 80 0.54 0.77 -10.81
C PHE A 80 1.71 1.12 -9.91
N ASN A 81 1.46 1.29 -8.61
CA ASN A 81 2.48 1.68 -7.64
C ASN A 81 3.56 0.60 -7.50
N LYS A 82 3.19 -0.70 -7.48
CA LYS A 82 4.16 -1.80 -7.56
C LYS A 82 5.06 -1.68 -8.79
N GLY A 83 4.48 -1.36 -9.94
CA GLY A 83 5.22 -1.13 -11.18
C GLY A 83 6.23 0.01 -11.04
N MET A 84 5.83 1.12 -10.42
CA MET A 84 6.72 2.25 -10.15
C MET A 84 7.88 1.87 -9.21
N SER A 85 7.60 1.19 -8.10
CA SER A 85 8.64 0.73 -7.17
C SER A 85 9.59 -0.28 -7.82
N LEU A 86 9.08 -1.16 -8.69
CA LEU A 86 9.89 -2.11 -9.46
C LEU A 86 10.86 -1.40 -10.42
N ARG A 87 10.45 -0.30 -11.05
CA ARG A 87 11.36 0.52 -11.86
C ARG A 87 12.46 1.15 -11.02
N SER A 88 12.13 1.63 -9.82
CA SER A 88 13.10 2.22 -8.89
C SER A 88 14.21 1.23 -8.48
N VAL A 89 13.91 -0.08 -8.43
CA VAL A 89 14.90 -1.14 -8.17
C VAL A 89 15.54 -1.75 -9.43
N GLY A 90 15.22 -1.23 -10.63
CA GLY A 90 15.78 -1.69 -11.91
C GLY A 90 15.13 -2.95 -12.49
N ARG A 91 13.93 -3.33 -12.02
CA ARG A 91 13.17 -4.50 -12.51
C ARG A 91 12.14 -4.07 -13.56
N ASP A 92 12.62 -3.46 -14.65
CA ASP A 92 11.77 -2.83 -15.66
C ASP A 92 10.82 -3.81 -16.38
N ALA A 93 11.25 -5.06 -16.59
CA ALA A 93 10.42 -6.08 -17.24
C ALA A 93 9.15 -6.40 -16.43
N GLU A 94 9.30 -6.58 -15.12
CA GLU A 94 8.19 -6.86 -14.21
C GLU A 94 7.34 -5.61 -13.98
N ALA A 95 7.97 -4.43 -13.94
CA ALA A 95 7.26 -3.17 -13.87
C ALA A 95 6.30 -2.99 -15.06
N THR A 96 6.77 -3.28 -16.27
CA THR A 96 5.96 -3.16 -17.49
C THR A 96 4.74 -4.08 -17.44
N GLN A 97 4.91 -5.30 -16.91
CA GLN A 97 3.79 -6.23 -16.70
C GLN A 97 2.78 -5.69 -15.68
N CYS A 98 3.25 -5.13 -14.57
CA CYS A 98 2.38 -4.57 -13.53
C CYS A 98 1.61 -3.35 -14.05
N ILE A 99 2.27 -2.44 -14.77
CA ILE A 99 1.65 -1.26 -15.37
C ILE A 99 0.63 -1.68 -16.44
N ALA A 100 0.97 -2.66 -17.29
CA ALA A 100 0.04 -3.18 -18.28
C ALA A 100 -1.23 -3.76 -17.63
N LYS A 101 -1.07 -4.49 -16.51
CA LYS A 101 -2.21 -5.00 -15.73
C LYS A 101 -3.04 -3.89 -15.10
N SER A 102 -2.41 -2.86 -14.55
CA SER A 102 -3.12 -1.69 -14.02
C SER A 102 -3.96 -1.00 -15.12
N ILE A 103 -3.38 -0.79 -16.31
CA ILE A 103 -4.09 -0.20 -17.45
C ILE A 103 -5.27 -1.07 -17.89
N GLU A 104 -5.09 -2.39 -17.95
CA GLU A 104 -6.18 -3.33 -18.27
C GLU A 104 -7.34 -3.21 -17.28
N LEU A 105 -7.03 -3.09 -15.97
CA LEU A 105 -8.03 -2.92 -14.92
C LEU A 105 -8.76 -1.56 -14.98
N TYR A 106 -8.07 -0.48 -15.37
CA TYR A 106 -8.72 0.83 -15.58
C TYR A 106 -9.52 0.92 -16.87
N CYS A 107 -9.06 0.28 -17.94
CA CYS A 107 -9.60 0.43 -19.30
C CYS A 107 -10.73 -0.56 -19.61
N GLY A 108 -10.87 -1.64 -18.83
CA GLY A 108 -11.84 -2.70 -19.09
C GLY A 108 -12.76 -3.01 -17.91
N ARG A 109 -13.83 -2.20 -17.76
CA ARG A 109 -15.13 -2.67 -17.24
C ARG A 109 -16.25 -2.14 -18.11
#